data_AF-A0A7S4K2E4-F1
#
_entry.id   AF-A0A7S4K2E4-F1
#
_cell.length_a   1.000
_cell.length_b   1.000
_cell.length_c   1.000
_cell.angle_alpha   90.00
_cell.angle_beta   90.00
_cell.angle_gamma   90.00
#
_symmetry.space_group_name_H-M   'P 1'
#
loop_
_entity.id
_entity.type
_entity.pdbx_description
1 polymer ?
#
loop_
_entity_poly.entity_id
_entity_poly.type
_entity_poly.pdbx_seq_one_letter_code
_entity_poly.pdbx_strand_id
1 'polypeptide(L)'
;KKKEGVAGNEDHEKQDKGKEEADEAQKQKDESFEKQGEEGEVGIKEEEINVGLTKSLEEFLQKNDEFVRCPSETCDFVFERVGVAELPNGITDDYGNPLSEEGLEHYANYRYRCRMCGLVFCSECKASPYHLNRT
;
A
#
# COMPACT_ATOMS: atom_id res chain seq x y z
N LYS A 1 41.46 48.47 7.36
CA LYS A 1 41.99 47.75 8.55
C LYS A 1 41.50 46.30 8.41
N LYS A 2 42.31 45.36 7.88
CA LYS A 2 43.07 44.33 8.66
C LYS A 2 42.19 43.74 9.79
N LYS A 3 41.87 42.45 9.86
CA LYS A 3 42.70 41.22 9.94
C LYS A 3 41.82 40.03 9.51
N GLU A 4 42.22 38.98 8.78
CA GLU A 4 43.26 37.95 8.97
C GLU A 4 43.18 37.12 10.28
N GLY A 5 43.13 35.78 10.14
CA GLY A 5 43.24 34.75 11.19
C GLY A 5 42.55 33.45 10.73
N VAL A 6 43.19 32.46 10.08
CA VAL A 6 44.31 31.53 10.41
C VAL A 6 43.86 30.27 11.19
N ALA A 7 43.90 29.13 10.45
CA ALA A 7 44.46 27.78 10.68
C ALA A 7 44.37 27.00 12.02
N GLY A 8 44.34 25.66 11.85
CA GLY A 8 44.64 24.58 12.84
C GLY A 8 43.55 23.48 12.79
N ASN A 9 43.65 22.34 12.11
CA ASN A 9 44.64 21.23 11.99
C ASN A 9 44.72 20.27 13.21
N GLU A 10 44.55 18.98 12.89
CA GLU A 10 45.13 17.76 13.49
C GLU A 10 44.54 17.12 14.76
N ASP A 11 44.24 15.81 14.65
CA ASP A 11 44.82 14.67 15.42
C ASP A 11 43.79 13.52 15.63
N HIS A 12 43.99 12.38 14.96
CA HIS A 12 44.71 11.17 15.41
C HIS A 12 43.95 10.30 16.44
N GLU A 13 43.46 9.16 15.93
CA GLU A 13 43.81 7.80 16.38
C GLU A 13 43.71 7.44 17.87
N LYS A 14 42.74 6.57 18.20
CA LYS A 14 42.89 5.39 19.08
C LYS A 14 41.91 4.32 18.54
N GLN A 15 42.31 3.14 18.05
CA GLN A 15 42.85 1.96 18.75
C GLN A 15 42.04 1.61 20.02
N ASP A 16 41.66 0.40 20.38
CA ASP A 16 41.79 -0.99 19.90
C ASP A 16 41.09 -1.84 21.01
N LYS A 17 40.80 -3.12 20.73
CA LYS A 17 40.64 -4.25 21.68
C LYS A 17 39.31 -4.54 22.38
N GLY A 18 38.84 -5.77 22.10
CA GLY A 18 38.01 -6.61 22.97
C GLY A 18 37.36 -7.76 22.17
N LYS A 19 38.14 -8.73 21.65
CA LYS A 19 38.25 -10.11 22.19
C LYS A 19 36.87 -10.76 22.45
N GLU A 20 36.35 -11.63 21.58
CA GLU A 20 36.70 -13.05 21.37
C GLU A 20 36.79 -13.90 22.65
N GLU A 21 36.19 -15.10 22.54
CA GLU A 21 36.29 -16.29 23.39
C GLU A 21 35.25 -16.47 24.52
N ALA A 22 34.23 -17.29 24.24
CA ALA A 22 33.98 -18.51 25.04
C ALA A 22 33.09 -19.46 24.24
N ASP A 23 33.78 -20.38 23.56
CA ASP A 23 33.29 -21.60 22.94
C ASP A 23 32.85 -22.62 24.02
N GLU A 24 32.22 -23.70 23.57
CA GLU A 24 32.24 -25.01 24.24
C GLU A 24 31.26 -25.31 25.40
N ALA A 25 30.05 -25.77 25.05
CA ALA A 25 29.36 -26.81 25.84
C ALA A 25 28.31 -27.61 25.03
N GLN A 26 28.65 -28.89 24.84
CA GLN A 26 27.75 -30.05 24.85
C GLN A 26 27.02 -30.45 23.55
N LYS A 27 27.87 -31.00 22.68
CA LYS A 27 27.66 -32.27 21.96
C LYS A 27 27.07 -33.36 22.87
N GLN A 28 26.25 -34.23 22.28
CA GLN A 28 25.71 -35.53 22.75
C GLN A 28 24.23 -35.55 23.18
N LYS A 29 23.38 -35.91 22.21
CA LYS A 29 22.38 -36.99 22.32
C LYS A 29 21.90 -37.35 20.91
N ASP A 30 22.73 -38.15 20.25
CA ASP A 30 22.23 -39.17 19.32
C ASP A 30 21.32 -40.10 20.11
N GLU A 31 20.09 -40.30 19.66
CA GLU A 31 19.50 -41.62 19.44
C GLU A 31 18.02 -41.48 19.08
N SER A 32 17.65 -42.09 17.96
CA SER A 32 16.33 -42.66 17.68
C SER A 32 15.15 -41.70 17.49
N PHE A 33 15.00 -41.19 16.27
CA PHE A 33 13.65 -41.09 15.71
C PHE A 33 13.65 -41.23 14.18
N GLU A 34 13.99 -42.43 13.72
CA GLU A 34 13.54 -42.91 12.41
C GLU A 34 12.02 -43.11 12.48
N LYS A 35 11.28 -42.11 12.02
CA LYS A 35 9.97 -42.35 11.41
C LYS A 35 10.00 -41.72 10.03
N GLN A 36 10.12 -42.60 9.05
CA GLN A 36 9.92 -42.34 7.63
C GLN A 36 8.55 -41.67 7.48
N GLY A 37 8.57 -40.35 7.29
CA GLY A 37 7.43 -39.62 6.78
C GLY A 37 7.28 -40.02 5.32
N GLU A 38 6.15 -40.67 5.01
CA GLU A 38 5.65 -40.70 3.64
C GLU A 38 5.59 -39.26 3.13
N GLU A 39 6.50 -38.92 2.22
CA GLU A 39 6.39 -37.77 1.35
C GLU A 39 5.21 -38.01 0.42
N GLY A 40 4.01 -37.84 0.95
CA GLY A 40 2.84 -37.65 0.11
C GLY A 40 3.06 -36.37 -0.66
N GLU A 41 3.46 -36.49 -1.94
CA GLU A 41 3.28 -35.43 -2.92
C GLU A 41 1.81 -35.01 -2.85
N VAL A 42 1.54 -33.93 -2.11
CA VAL A 42 0.28 -33.22 -2.20
C VAL A 42 0.32 -32.56 -3.57
N GLY A 43 -0.09 -33.33 -4.58
CA GLY A 43 -0.46 -32.80 -5.87
C GLY A 43 -1.61 -31.83 -5.63
N ILE A 44 -1.27 -30.56 -5.44
CA ILE A 44 -2.23 -29.47 -5.55
C ILE A 44 -2.61 -29.51 -7.03
N LYS A 45 -3.70 -30.22 -7.32
CA LYS A 45 -4.40 -30.07 -8.59
C LYS A 45 -4.62 -28.57 -8.73
N GLU A 46 -4.26 -28.01 -9.88
CA GLU A 46 -4.56 -26.64 -10.29
C GLU A 46 -6.09 -26.49 -10.40
N GLU A 47 -6.82 -26.70 -9.32
CA GLU A 47 -8.16 -26.17 -9.15
C GLU A 47 -7.95 -24.68 -8.98
N GLU A 48 -8.45 -23.93 -9.96
CA GLU A 48 -8.49 -22.48 -9.96
C GLU A 48 -8.92 -22.01 -8.57
N ILE A 49 -7.95 -21.54 -7.78
CA ILE A 49 -8.25 -20.95 -6.48
C ILE A 49 -9.00 -19.68 -6.83
N ASN A 50 -10.32 -19.75 -6.77
CA ASN A 50 -11.17 -18.58 -6.87
C ASN A 50 -10.94 -17.79 -5.58
N VAL A 51 -9.91 -16.93 -5.58
CA VAL A 51 -9.53 -16.07 -4.45
C VAL A 51 -10.54 -14.92 -4.35
N GLY A 52 -11.82 -15.27 -4.31
CA GLY A 52 -12.86 -14.33 -3.94
C GLY A 52 -12.65 -13.88 -2.50
N LEU A 53 -13.08 -12.66 -2.21
CA LEU A 53 -13.15 -12.16 -0.84
C LEU A 53 -14.04 -13.10 -0.01
N THR A 54 -13.66 -13.34 1.24
CA THR A 54 -14.54 -14.08 2.16
C THR A 54 -15.83 -13.28 2.34
N LYS A 55 -16.97 -13.98 2.54
CA LYS A 55 -18.27 -13.30 2.77
C LYS A 55 -18.21 -12.30 3.92
N SER A 56 -17.47 -12.63 4.98
CA SER A 56 -17.31 -11.74 6.12
C SER A 56 -16.56 -10.44 5.77
N LEU A 57 -15.55 -10.51 4.89
CA LEU A 57 -14.84 -9.33 4.44
C LEU A 57 -15.69 -8.49 3.48
N GLU A 58 -16.45 -9.13 2.59
CA GLU A 58 -17.40 -8.45 1.71
C GLU A 58 -18.46 -7.67 2.52
N GLU A 59 -19.06 -8.31 3.52
CA GLU A 59 -20.01 -7.65 4.42
C GLU A 59 -19.40 -6.50 5.22
N PHE A 60 -18.12 -6.62 5.61
CA PHE A 60 -17.40 -5.54 6.27
C PHE A 60 -17.22 -4.36 5.32
N LEU A 61 -16.75 -4.59 4.09
CA LEU A 61 -16.52 -3.52 3.11
C LEU A 61 -17.83 -2.82 2.70
N GLN A 62 -18.94 -3.54 2.64
CA GLN A 62 -20.25 -2.95 2.33
C GLN A 62 -20.82 -2.06 3.45
N LYS A 63 -20.39 -2.27 4.70
CA LYS A 63 -20.87 -1.51 5.86
C LYS A 63 -19.98 -0.33 6.23
N ASN A 64 -18.76 -0.26 5.68
CA ASN A 64 -17.77 0.75 6.04
C ASN A 64 -17.46 1.64 4.83
N ASP A 65 -18.02 2.86 4.83
CA ASP A 65 -17.81 3.87 3.78
C ASP A 65 -16.39 4.46 3.76
N GLU A 66 -15.58 4.11 4.77
CA GLU A 66 -14.15 4.42 4.85
C GLU A 66 -13.33 3.62 3.84
N PHE A 67 -13.89 2.60 3.21
CA PHE A 67 -13.21 1.82 2.17
C PHE A 67 -13.85 2.03 0.80
N VAL A 68 -13.00 2.17 -0.22
CA VAL A 68 -13.39 2.29 -1.62
C VAL A 68 -12.84 1.10 -2.38
N ARG A 69 -13.73 0.34 -3.03
CA ARG A 69 -13.38 -0.74 -3.97
C ARG A 69 -13.34 -0.21 -5.40
N CYS A 70 -12.32 -0.63 -6.14
CA CYS A 70 -12.22 -0.38 -7.57
C CYS A 70 -13.37 -1.12 -8.31
N PRO A 71 -14.15 -0.44 -9.18
CA PRO A 71 -15.26 -1.05 -9.90
C PRO A 71 -14.82 -1.89 -11.12
N SER A 72 -13.52 -2.11 -11.31
CA SER A 72 -13.01 -2.93 -12.41
C SER A 72 -13.12 -4.41 -12.05
N GLU A 73 -13.85 -5.17 -12.87
CA GLU A 73 -14.06 -6.64 -12.74
C GLU A 73 -12.75 -7.45 -12.64
N THR A 74 -11.64 -6.88 -13.07
CA THR A 74 -10.31 -7.52 -13.10
C THR A 74 -9.34 -7.03 -12.02
N CYS A 75 -9.68 -6.01 -11.24
CA CYS A 75 -8.74 -5.38 -10.31
C CYS A 75 -9.08 -5.61 -8.85
N ASP A 76 -10.36 -5.47 -8.47
CA ASP A 76 -10.89 -5.65 -7.11
C ASP A 76 -10.11 -4.98 -5.97
N PHE A 77 -9.25 -4.01 -6.28
CA PHE A 77 -8.40 -3.37 -5.30
C PHE A 77 -9.23 -2.49 -4.36
N VAL A 78 -9.02 -2.68 -3.07
CA VAL A 78 -9.68 -1.94 -1.99
C VAL A 78 -8.67 -1.01 -1.33
N PHE A 79 -9.05 0.23 -1.10
CA PHE A 79 -8.21 1.21 -0.43
C PHE A 79 -9.05 2.14 0.45
N GLU A 80 -8.40 2.71 1.45
CA GLU A 80 -9.03 3.63 2.39
C GLU A 80 -9.36 4.97 1.73
N ARG A 81 -10.50 5.52 2.11
CA ARG A 81 -10.91 6.89 1.84
C ARG A 81 -10.05 7.82 2.68
N VAL A 82 -8.98 8.31 2.09
CA VAL A 82 -8.31 9.52 2.56
C VAL A 82 -9.24 10.72 2.31
N GLY A 83 -9.22 11.69 3.24
CA GLY A 83 -10.13 12.84 3.27
C GLY A 83 -10.09 13.73 2.02
N VAL A 84 -10.77 14.88 2.09
CA VAL A 84 -10.96 15.79 0.96
C VAL A 84 -9.63 16.16 0.31
N ALA A 85 -9.47 15.85 -0.97
CA ALA A 85 -8.29 16.21 -1.74
C ALA A 85 -8.26 17.73 -2.01
N GLU A 86 -7.07 18.33 -2.04
CA GLU A 86 -6.91 19.69 -2.53
C GLU A 86 -7.34 19.78 -4.00
N LEU A 87 -8.23 20.73 -4.28
CA LEU A 87 -8.75 20.93 -5.62
C LEU A 87 -7.69 21.59 -6.51
N PRO A 88 -7.37 21.03 -7.68
CA PRO A 88 -6.56 21.73 -8.66
C PRO A 88 -7.24 23.02 -9.10
N ASN A 89 -6.45 24.07 -9.35
CA ASN A 89 -6.98 25.35 -9.83
C ASN A 89 -7.57 25.20 -11.24
N GLY A 90 -8.74 25.81 -11.46
CA GLY A 90 -9.32 25.94 -12.80
C GLY A 90 -9.94 24.66 -13.35
N ILE A 91 -10.55 23.83 -12.51
CA ILE A 91 -11.33 22.68 -12.98
C ILE A 91 -12.56 23.19 -13.74
N THR A 92 -12.72 22.72 -14.97
CA THR A 92 -13.87 23.03 -15.83
C THR A 92 -14.64 21.77 -16.19
N ASP A 93 -15.90 21.95 -16.56
CA ASP A 93 -16.73 20.92 -17.18
C ASP A 93 -16.33 20.66 -18.64
N ASP A 94 -17.06 19.76 -19.31
CA ASP A 94 -16.85 19.39 -20.71
C ASP A 94 -17.10 20.55 -21.70
N TYR A 95 -17.78 21.61 -21.26
CA TYR A 95 -18.06 22.81 -22.05
C TYR A 95 -17.04 23.93 -21.78
N GLY A 96 -16.05 23.69 -20.90
CA GLY A 96 -15.05 24.67 -20.50
C GLY A 96 -15.54 25.69 -19.47
N ASN A 97 -16.71 25.50 -18.87
CA ASN A 97 -17.20 26.36 -17.79
C ASN A 97 -16.63 25.88 -16.44
N PRO A 98 -16.36 26.78 -15.48
CA PRO A 98 -16.01 26.39 -14.13
C PRO A 98 -17.07 25.46 -13.52
N LEU A 99 -16.63 24.43 -12.79
CA LEU A 99 -17.57 23.60 -12.03
C LEU A 99 -18.33 24.44 -10.99
N SER A 100 -19.59 24.07 -10.77
CA SER A 100 -20.36 24.58 -9.63
C SER A 100 -19.69 24.16 -8.31
N GLU A 101 -20.02 24.85 -7.22
CA GLU A 101 -19.53 24.51 -5.88
C GLU A 101 -19.81 23.03 -5.53
N GLU A 102 -21.03 22.55 -5.83
CA GLU A 102 -21.40 21.14 -5.64
C GLU A 102 -20.58 20.20 -6.53
N GLY A 103 -20.28 20.60 -7.77
CA GLY A 103 -19.44 19.82 -8.67
C GLY A 103 -18.00 19.72 -8.17
N LEU A 104 -17.47 20.80 -7.58
CA LEU A 104 -16.15 20.82 -6.94
C LEU A 104 -16.12 19.95 -5.69
N GLU A 105 -17.15 20.01 -4.85
CA GLU A 105 -17.26 19.15 -3.67
C GLU A 105 -17.34 17.67 -4.07
N HIS A 106 -18.15 17.33 -5.07
CA HIS A 106 -18.26 15.98 -5.58
C HIS A 106 -16.94 15.50 -6.24
N TYR A 107 -16.21 16.40 -6.91
CA TYR A 107 -14.87 16.12 -7.43
C TYR A 107 -13.87 15.81 -6.32
N ALA A 108 -13.83 16.63 -5.27
CA ALA A 108 -12.89 16.46 -4.16
C ALA A 108 -13.15 15.19 -3.35
N ASN A 109 -14.43 14.82 -3.19
CA ASN A 109 -14.84 13.71 -2.33
C ASN A 109 -14.98 12.37 -3.06
N TYR A 110 -15.40 12.34 -4.32
CA TYR A 110 -15.81 11.09 -4.96
C TYR A 110 -14.97 10.69 -6.15
N ARG A 111 -14.03 11.53 -6.60
CA ARG A 111 -13.14 11.17 -7.71
C ARG A 111 -11.91 10.39 -7.24
N TYR A 112 -11.87 9.10 -7.54
CA TYR A 112 -10.75 8.24 -7.21
C TYR A 112 -10.03 7.72 -8.45
N ARG A 113 -8.71 7.54 -8.31
CA ARG A 113 -7.87 6.80 -9.27
C ARG A 113 -7.36 5.54 -8.59
N CYS A 114 -7.70 4.38 -9.13
CA CYS A 114 -7.14 3.12 -8.63
C CYS A 114 -5.63 3.06 -8.88
N ARG A 115 -4.84 2.76 -7.84
CA ARG A 115 -3.37 2.66 -7.94
C ARG A 115 -2.89 1.41 -8.67
N MET A 116 -3.74 0.39 -8.77
CA MET A 116 -3.42 -0.88 -9.41
C MET A 116 -3.69 -0.86 -10.92
N CYS A 117 -4.90 -0.48 -11.34
CA CYS A 117 -5.29 -0.50 -12.76
C CYS A 117 -5.36 0.90 -13.41
N GLY A 118 -5.19 1.99 -12.64
CA GLY A 118 -5.21 3.36 -13.16
C GLY A 118 -6.61 3.92 -13.46
N LEU A 119 -7.67 3.12 -13.30
CA LEU A 119 -9.06 3.52 -13.57
C LEU A 119 -9.47 4.73 -12.73
N VAL A 120 -10.09 5.72 -13.38
CA VAL A 120 -10.64 6.92 -12.71
C VAL A 120 -12.15 6.81 -12.68
N PHE A 121 -12.74 6.78 -11.49
CA PHE A 121 -14.16 6.49 -11.28
C PHE A 121 -14.75 7.31 -10.14
N CYS A 122 -16.08 7.36 -10.08
CA CYS A 122 -16.82 7.95 -8.98
C CYS A 122 -17.07 6.90 -7.89
N SER A 123 -16.64 7.14 -6.65
CA SER A 123 -16.86 6.17 -5.57
C SER A 123 -18.29 6.13 -5.06
N GLU A 124 -19.10 7.16 -5.30
CA GLU A 124 -20.53 7.21 -4.94
C GLU A 124 -21.37 6.35 -5.90
N CYS A 125 -21.40 6.69 -7.19
CA CYS A 125 -22.24 6.00 -8.18
C CYS A 125 -21.54 4.85 -8.92
N LYS A 126 -20.25 4.61 -8.67
CA LYS A 126 -19.38 3.62 -9.34
C LYS A 126 -19.18 3.84 -10.86
N ALA A 127 -19.60 4.99 -11.39
CA ALA A 127 -19.43 5.31 -12.81
C ALA A 127 -17.95 5.42 -13.21
N SER A 128 -17.64 4.86 -14.37
CA SER A 128 -16.33 4.89 -15.01
C SER A 128 -16.48 5.08 -16.52
N PRO A 129 -15.92 6.14 -17.12
CA PRO A 129 -15.07 7.16 -16.51
C PRO A 129 -15.83 8.06 -15.52
N TYR A 130 -15.09 8.73 -14.64
CA TYR A 130 -15.64 9.73 -13.71
C TYR A 130 -16.41 10.84 -14.45
N HIS A 131 -17.52 11.30 -13.86
CA HIS A 131 -18.41 12.32 -14.42
C HIS A 131 -18.20 13.69 -13.76
N LEU A 132 -18.24 14.75 -14.55
CA LEU A 132 -18.21 16.14 -14.09
C LEU A 132 -19.66 16.66 -14.08
N ASN A 133 -20.21 16.97 -12.91
CA ASN A 133 -21.62 17.32 -12.61
C ASN A 133 -22.56 16.12 -12.33
N ARG A 134 -23.63 16.39 -11.55
CA ARG A 134 -24.54 15.41 -10.92
C ARG A 134 -25.02 14.35 -11.91
N THR A 135 -24.95 13.07 -11.51
CA THR A 135 -25.66 11.95 -12.16
C THR A 135 -27.16 12.10 -12.09
#